data_AF-A0A3M8HCR9-F1
#
_entry.id   AF-A0A3M8HCR9-F1
#
_cell.length_a   1.000
_cell.length_b   1.000
_cell.length_c   1.000
_cell.angle_alpha   90.00
_cell.angle_beta   90.00
_cell.angle_gamma   90.00
#
_symmetry.space_group_name_H-M   'P 1'
#
loop_
_entity.id
_entity.type
_entity.pdbx_description
1 polymer ?
#
loop_
_entity_poly.entity_id
_entity_poly.type
_entity_poly.pdbx_seq_one_letter_code
_entity_poly.pdbx_strand_id
1 'polypeptide(L)'
;MKEDIQFLKELQATLKHEEKHDNDSQASPRFWVIRDYRVVPANEDYDNGFYSYFYNDGDLTEFREFEELKDFIEEYFLDEVESDEYLEELLDDKSKDLDTLWAYIENHLNDDGFFSKVFCKREEFIVPDTMFLTKEEAKRHLELNHYHYTSKAHTYAMTAWRAPKVGKLLKILMNFDWDSVKFLESEETA
;
A
#
# COMPACT_ATOMS: atom_id res chain seq x y z
N MET A 1 -5.82 36.84 4.44
CA MET A 1 -7.14 37.16 3.85
C MET A 1 -7.13 37.27 2.33
N LYS A 2 -6.37 38.19 1.68
CA LYS A 2 -6.32 38.23 0.20
C LYS A 2 -5.74 36.94 -0.39
N GLU A 3 -4.66 36.44 0.21
CA GLU A 3 -4.05 35.14 -0.12
C GLU A 3 -5.04 33.98 0.07
N ASP A 4 -5.78 33.95 1.19
CA ASP A 4 -6.79 32.90 1.44
C ASP A 4 -7.91 32.90 0.39
N ILE A 5 -8.38 34.07 -0.05
CA ILE A 5 -9.39 34.17 -1.11
C ILE A 5 -8.82 33.70 -2.45
N GLN A 6 -7.56 34.02 -2.74
CA GLN A 6 -6.89 33.54 -3.94
C GLN A 6 -6.74 32.01 -3.91
N PHE A 7 -6.30 31.45 -2.79
CA PHE A 7 -6.26 30.00 -2.54
C PHE A 7 -7.63 29.34 -2.77
N LEU A 8 -8.72 29.91 -2.24
CA LEU A 8 -10.07 29.37 -2.40
C LEU A 8 -10.57 29.40 -3.86
N LYS A 9 -10.15 30.40 -4.64
CA LYS A 9 -10.44 30.48 -6.09
C LYS A 9 -9.71 29.39 -6.86
N GLU A 10 -8.42 29.20 -6.58
CA GLU A 10 -7.60 28.16 -7.19
C GLU A 10 -8.14 26.77 -6.85
N LEU A 11 -8.41 26.52 -5.57
CA LEU A 11 -9.03 25.28 -5.10
C LEU A 11 -10.40 25.05 -5.77
N GLN A 12 -11.25 26.08 -5.87
CA GLN A 12 -12.53 25.97 -6.57
C GLN A 12 -12.36 25.56 -8.04
N ALA A 13 -11.39 26.14 -8.74
CA ALA A 13 -11.11 25.81 -10.14
C ALA A 13 -10.69 24.34 -10.29
N THR A 14 -9.80 23.86 -9.43
CA THR A 14 -9.35 22.46 -9.40
C THR A 14 -10.51 21.52 -9.10
N LEU A 15 -11.30 21.78 -8.06
CA LEU A 15 -12.45 20.94 -7.70
C LEU A 15 -13.48 20.83 -8.84
N LYS A 16 -13.76 21.94 -9.56
CA LYS A 16 -14.66 21.93 -10.72
C LYS A 16 -14.11 21.12 -11.89
N HIS A 17 -12.79 21.16 -12.11
CA HIS A 17 -12.13 20.38 -13.15
C HIS A 17 -12.21 18.89 -12.83
N GLU A 18 -11.82 18.49 -11.62
CA GLU A 18 -11.84 17.09 -11.18
C GLU A 18 -13.26 16.51 -11.15
N GLU A 19 -14.28 17.30 -10.78
CA GLU A 19 -15.69 16.89 -10.83
C GLU A 19 -16.13 16.42 -12.23
N LYS A 20 -15.54 17.00 -13.28
CA LYS A 20 -15.90 16.69 -14.68
C LYS A 20 -14.98 15.67 -15.33
N HIS A 21 -13.71 15.64 -14.93
CA HIS A 21 -12.66 14.95 -15.70
C HIS A 21 -11.96 13.83 -14.93
N ASP A 22 -11.97 13.83 -13.60
CA ASP A 22 -11.19 12.91 -12.75
C ASP A 22 -12.03 12.39 -11.59
N ASN A 23 -13.05 11.57 -11.88
CA ASN A 23 -13.94 11.05 -10.85
C ASN A 23 -13.59 9.64 -10.36
N ASP A 24 -12.62 8.94 -10.99
CA ASP A 24 -12.22 7.55 -10.70
C ASP A 24 -13.42 6.59 -10.46
N SER A 25 -14.51 6.80 -11.21
CA SER A 25 -15.78 6.06 -11.06
C SER A 25 -16.46 6.19 -9.68
N GLN A 26 -16.15 7.25 -8.92
CA GLN A 26 -16.70 7.53 -7.60
C GLN A 26 -17.72 8.67 -7.63
N ALA A 27 -18.72 8.59 -6.75
CA ALA A 27 -19.78 9.58 -6.63
C ALA A 27 -19.34 10.79 -5.78
N SER A 28 -19.91 11.97 -6.05
CA SER A 28 -19.72 13.15 -5.22
C SER A 28 -20.49 13.01 -3.90
N PRO A 29 -20.03 13.59 -2.78
CA PRO A 29 -18.76 14.33 -2.59
C PRO A 29 -17.54 13.41 -2.52
N ARG A 30 -16.46 13.76 -3.24
CA ARG A 30 -15.20 13.01 -3.25
C ARG A 30 -14.11 13.68 -2.42
N PHE A 31 -13.20 12.86 -1.93
CA PHE A 31 -11.90 13.25 -1.41
C PHE A 31 -10.88 12.21 -1.87
N TRP A 32 -9.61 12.56 -1.81
CA TRP A 32 -8.51 11.73 -2.30
C TRP A 32 -7.74 11.13 -1.12
N VAL A 33 -7.29 9.90 -1.29
CA VAL A 33 -6.45 9.16 -0.34
C VAL A 33 -5.37 8.41 -1.10
N ILE A 34 -4.45 7.78 -0.37
CA ILE A 34 -3.51 6.83 -0.97
C ILE A 34 -4.07 5.42 -0.79
N ARG A 35 -4.11 4.67 -1.89
CA ARG A 35 -4.33 3.22 -1.87
C ARG A 35 -3.00 2.53 -2.09
N ASP A 36 -2.70 1.56 -1.23
CA ASP A 36 -1.48 0.75 -1.31
C ASP A 36 -1.83 -0.73 -1.12
N TYR A 37 -0.81 -1.58 -1.18
CA TYR A 37 -0.94 -3.03 -1.18
C TYR A 37 -0.02 -3.65 -0.15
N ARG A 38 -0.50 -4.72 0.50
CA ARG A 38 0.29 -5.51 1.44
C ARG A 38 0.02 -6.99 1.27
N VAL A 39 0.95 -7.81 1.73
CA VAL A 39 0.77 -9.26 1.83
C VAL A 39 0.20 -9.56 3.21
N VAL A 40 -0.87 -10.35 3.27
CA VAL A 40 -1.52 -10.78 4.51
C VAL A 40 -1.82 -12.28 4.46
N PRO A 41 -1.89 -12.97 5.62
CA PRO A 41 -2.41 -14.34 5.68
C PRO A 41 -3.80 -14.44 5.04
N ALA A 42 -4.06 -15.55 4.38
CA ALA A 42 -5.26 -15.80 3.59
C ALA A 42 -5.76 -17.24 3.78
N ASN A 43 -6.90 -17.56 3.18
CA ASN A 43 -7.45 -18.90 3.17
C ASN A 43 -7.35 -19.55 1.78
N GLU A 44 -6.78 -20.74 1.71
CA GLU A 44 -6.49 -21.46 0.45
C GLU A 44 -7.73 -21.86 -0.35
N ASP A 45 -8.88 -22.06 0.29
CA ASP A 45 -10.09 -22.59 -0.37
C ASP A 45 -10.85 -21.51 -1.17
N TYR A 46 -10.73 -20.25 -0.78
CA TYR A 46 -11.56 -19.17 -1.33
C TYR A 46 -10.83 -17.86 -1.63
N ASP A 47 -9.60 -17.67 -1.17
CA ASP A 47 -8.79 -16.52 -1.58
C ASP A 47 -7.90 -16.87 -2.78
N ASN A 48 -7.71 -15.91 -3.67
CA ASN A 48 -6.69 -16.01 -4.71
C ASN A 48 -5.35 -15.52 -4.14
N GLY A 49 -4.46 -16.46 -3.86
CA GLY A 49 -3.24 -16.23 -3.11
C GLY A 49 -2.04 -17.02 -3.61
N PHE A 50 -1.01 -17.05 -2.79
CA PHE A 50 0.24 -17.75 -3.02
C PHE A 50 0.82 -18.18 -1.67
N TYR A 51 1.71 -19.17 -1.67
CA TYR A 51 2.43 -19.55 -0.47
C TYR A 51 3.67 -18.68 -0.28
N SER A 52 3.87 -18.21 0.95
CA SER A 52 5.13 -17.63 1.43
C SER A 52 5.80 -18.61 2.39
N TYR A 53 7.12 -18.62 2.36
CA TYR A 53 7.99 -19.53 3.08
C TYR A 53 8.84 -18.75 4.07
N PHE A 54 8.92 -19.21 5.32
CA PHE A 54 9.57 -18.48 6.39
C PHE A 54 10.45 -19.38 7.25
N TYR A 55 11.58 -18.85 7.69
CA TYR A 55 12.30 -19.33 8.86
C TYR A 55 12.17 -18.28 9.97
N ASN A 56 11.85 -18.71 11.19
CA ASN A 56 11.63 -17.81 12.32
C ASN A 56 12.09 -18.43 13.65
N ASP A 57 13.33 -18.13 14.02
CA ASP A 57 13.94 -18.48 15.31
C ASP A 57 13.92 -17.32 16.33
N GLY A 58 13.26 -16.22 15.97
CA GLY A 58 13.34 -14.93 16.65
C GLY A 58 13.72 -13.78 15.70
N ASP A 59 14.40 -14.09 14.60
CA ASP A 59 14.51 -13.22 13.43
C ASP A 59 13.73 -13.82 12.25
N LEU A 60 12.96 -12.99 11.54
CA LEU A 60 12.06 -13.47 10.49
C LEU A 60 12.75 -13.35 9.12
N THR A 61 13.03 -14.48 8.49
CA THR A 61 13.52 -14.53 7.10
C THR A 61 12.42 -15.09 6.20
N GLU A 62 12.02 -14.32 5.18
CA GLU A 62 11.09 -14.74 4.13
C GLU A 62 11.87 -15.22 2.90
N PHE A 63 11.48 -16.37 2.34
CA PHE A 63 12.00 -16.89 1.08
C PHE A 63 10.92 -16.82 0.01
N ARG A 64 11.25 -16.21 -1.12
CA ARG A 64 10.36 -16.07 -2.28
C ARG A 64 10.84 -16.87 -3.48
N GLU A 65 12.14 -17.10 -3.55
CA GLU A 65 12.79 -17.79 -4.67
C GLU A 65 13.68 -18.92 -4.15
N PHE A 66 13.90 -19.93 -5.01
CA PHE A 66 14.74 -21.08 -4.69
C PHE A 66 16.13 -20.68 -4.18
N GLU A 67 16.78 -19.71 -4.84
CA GLU A 67 18.15 -19.29 -4.47
C GLU A 67 18.23 -18.68 -3.07
N GLU A 68 17.20 -17.92 -2.65
CA GLU A 68 17.18 -17.32 -1.31
C GLU A 68 17.14 -18.41 -0.23
N LEU A 69 16.37 -19.47 -0.48
CA LEU A 69 16.31 -20.61 0.43
C LEU A 69 17.58 -21.46 0.36
N LYS A 70 18.11 -21.70 -0.84
CA LYS A 70 19.37 -22.42 -1.04
C LYS A 70 20.51 -21.75 -0.28
N ASP A 71 20.74 -20.46 -0.53
CA ASP A 71 21.82 -19.69 0.10
C ASP A 71 21.70 -19.77 1.64
N PHE A 72 20.47 -19.70 2.16
CA PHE A 72 20.21 -19.83 3.59
C PHE A 72 20.53 -21.23 4.13
N ILE A 73 20.12 -22.30 3.44
CA ILE A 73 20.41 -23.67 3.88
C ILE A 73 21.92 -23.95 3.82
N GLU A 74 22.61 -23.51 2.76
CA GLU A 74 24.06 -23.66 2.64
C GLU A 74 24.85 -22.87 3.70
N GLU A 75 24.33 -21.72 4.15
CA GLU A 75 24.99 -20.90 5.16
C GLU A 75 24.73 -21.39 6.59
N TYR A 76 23.48 -21.73 6.91
CA TYR A 76 23.05 -22.00 8.30
C TYR A 76 22.92 -23.49 8.65
N PHE A 77 22.81 -24.36 7.64
CA PHE A 77 22.64 -25.83 7.79
C PHE A 77 23.73 -26.58 7.01
N LEU A 78 24.95 -26.02 6.97
CA LEU A 78 26.06 -26.58 6.20
C LEU A 78 26.41 -28.02 6.63
N ASP A 79 26.37 -28.31 7.94
CA ASP A 79 26.67 -29.65 8.46
C ASP A 79 25.67 -30.68 7.92
N GLU A 80 24.39 -30.31 7.83
CA GLU A 80 23.33 -31.15 7.27
C GLU A 80 23.54 -31.35 5.77
N VAL A 81 23.87 -30.29 5.03
CA VAL A 81 24.18 -30.35 3.59
C VAL A 81 25.37 -31.27 3.30
N GLU A 82 26.47 -31.15 4.06
CA GLU A 82 27.65 -32.00 3.89
C GLU A 82 27.39 -33.47 4.27
N SER A 83 26.40 -33.72 5.13
CA SER A 83 26.07 -35.06 5.62
C SER A 83 25.02 -35.80 4.79
N ASP A 84 24.24 -35.08 3.99
CA ASP A 84 23.12 -35.62 3.22
C ASP A 84 23.28 -35.36 1.71
N GLU A 85 23.76 -36.39 1.01
CA GLU A 85 23.96 -36.36 -0.45
C GLU A 85 22.67 -36.01 -1.21
N TYR A 86 21.48 -36.36 -0.69
CA TYR A 86 20.22 -36.04 -1.36
C TYR A 86 19.85 -34.57 -1.22
N LEU A 87 20.12 -33.96 -0.06
CA LEU A 87 19.98 -32.51 0.12
C LEU A 87 20.95 -31.75 -0.78
N GLU A 88 22.20 -32.17 -0.87
CA GLU A 88 23.19 -31.58 -1.80
C GLU A 88 22.69 -31.65 -3.25
N GLU A 89 22.21 -32.81 -3.71
CA GLU A 89 21.62 -32.96 -5.05
C GLU A 89 20.39 -32.07 -5.29
N LEU A 90 19.54 -31.88 -4.27
CA LEU A 90 18.38 -30.99 -4.35
C LEU A 90 18.78 -29.53 -4.48
N LEU A 91 19.80 -29.07 -3.75
CA LEU A 91 20.30 -27.70 -3.82
C LEU A 91 20.95 -27.40 -5.18
N ASP A 92 21.52 -28.40 -5.82
CA ASP A 92 22.13 -28.28 -7.16
C ASP A 92 21.16 -28.60 -8.32
N ASP A 93 19.87 -28.83 -8.03
CA ASP A 93 18.88 -29.12 -9.06
C ASP A 93 18.69 -27.93 -10.02
N LYS A 94 18.91 -28.21 -11.30
CA LYS A 94 18.70 -27.23 -12.39
C LYS A 94 17.25 -26.83 -12.57
N SER A 95 16.30 -27.64 -12.11
CA SER A 95 14.88 -27.31 -12.14
C SER A 95 14.54 -26.15 -11.19
N LYS A 96 15.33 -25.99 -10.11
CA LYS A 96 15.14 -24.99 -9.04
C LYS A 96 13.73 -25.00 -8.48
N ASP A 97 13.18 -26.20 -8.28
CA ASP A 97 11.83 -26.36 -7.75
C ASP A 97 11.79 -26.09 -6.24
N LEU A 98 11.39 -24.87 -5.90
CA LEU A 98 11.25 -24.40 -4.52
C LEU A 98 10.30 -25.29 -3.70
N ASP A 99 9.22 -25.80 -4.29
CA ASP A 99 8.24 -26.60 -3.56
C ASP A 99 8.83 -27.95 -3.14
N THR A 100 9.65 -28.56 -4.01
CA THR A 100 10.34 -29.83 -3.70
C THR A 100 11.40 -29.64 -2.62
N LEU A 101 12.24 -28.60 -2.73
CA LEU A 101 13.23 -28.28 -1.70
C LEU A 101 12.55 -27.97 -0.36
N TRP A 102 11.47 -27.19 -0.37
CA TRP A 102 10.71 -26.87 0.84
C TRP A 102 10.12 -28.12 1.49
N ALA A 103 9.53 -29.03 0.71
CA ALA A 103 8.98 -30.27 1.23
C ALA A 103 10.06 -31.11 1.93
N TYR A 104 11.29 -31.12 1.41
CA TYR A 104 12.40 -31.78 2.09
C TYR A 104 12.70 -31.13 3.45
N ILE A 105 12.91 -29.81 3.47
CA ILE A 105 13.22 -29.04 4.69
C ILE A 105 12.15 -29.24 5.76
N GLU A 106 10.87 -29.18 5.38
CA GLU A 106 9.76 -29.36 6.31
C GLU A 106 9.75 -30.77 6.97
N ASN A 107 10.17 -31.80 6.25
CA ASN A 107 10.18 -33.18 6.76
C ASN A 107 11.47 -33.59 7.49
N HIS A 108 12.58 -32.88 7.25
CA HIS A 108 13.90 -33.32 7.68
C HIS A 108 14.68 -32.29 8.51
N LEU A 109 14.40 -30.99 8.35
CA LEU A 109 15.15 -29.90 8.98
C LEU A 109 14.27 -29.00 9.88
N ASN A 110 13.02 -29.38 10.14
CA ASN A 110 12.06 -28.56 10.86
C ASN A 110 11.63 -29.14 12.23
N ASP A 111 12.53 -29.87 12.90
CA ASP A 111 12.25 -30.46 14.22
C ASP A 111 12.00 -29.41 15.31
N ASP A 112 12.56 -28.21 15.16
CA ASP A 112 12.35 -27.06 16.05
C ASP A 112 11.07 -26.27 15.76
N GLY A 113 10.48 -26.47 14.58
CA GLY A 113 9.28 -25.77 14.10
C GLY A 113 9.52 -24.34 13.61
N PHE A 114 10.76 -23.95 13.30
CA PHE A 114 11.09 -22.61 12.81
C PHE A 114 10.79 -22.41 11.33
N PHE A 115 10.76 -23.47 10.52
CA PHE A 115 10.28 -23.39 9.14
C PHE A 115 8.75 -23.42 9.09
N SER A 116 8.16 -22.45 8.39
CA SER A 116 6.72 -22.30 8.28
C SER A 116 6.30 -21.90 6.87
N LYS A 117 5.27 -22.56 6.36
CA LYS A 117 4.61 -22.24 5.09
C LYS A 117 3.24 -21.63 5.36
N VAL A 118 2.97 -20.44 4.82
CA VAL A 118 1.70 -19.72 5.04
C VAL A 118 1.08 -19.34 3.71
N PHE A 119 -0.22 -19.64 3.55
CA PHE A 119 -0.98 -19.14 2.41
C PHE A 119 -1.32 -17.67 2.62
N CYS A 120 -0.95 -16.84 1.64
CA CYS A 120 -1.01 -15.39 1.70
C CYS A 120 -1.77 -14.84 0.48
N LYS A 121 -2.30 -13.63 0.61
CA LYS A 121 -2.85 -12.87 -0.53
C LYS A 121 -2.36 -11.43 -0.54
N ARG A 122 -2.43 -10.82 -1.71
CA ARG A 122 -2.24 -9.36 -1.84
C ARG A 122 -3.57 -8.68 -1.52
N GLU A 123 -3.56 -7.86 -0.49
CA GLU A 123 -4.71 -7.07 -0.08
C GLU A 123 -4.45 -5.60 -0.43
N GLU A 124 -5.45 -4.95 -1.03
CA GLU A 124 -5.49 -3.50 -1.16
C GLU A 124 -6.00 -2.85 0.14
N PHE A 125 -5.38 -1.74 0.55
CA PHE A 125 -5.83 -0.98 1.71
C PHE A 125 -5.71 0.52 1.45
N ILE A 126 -6.51 1.29 2.20
CA ILE A 126 -6.36 2.75 2.24
C ILE A 126 -5.33 3.08 3.30
N VAL A 127 -4.29 3.81 2.91
CA VAL A 127 -3.24 4.24 3.82
C VAL A 127 -3.86 5.14 4.90
N PRO A 128 -3.68 4.80 6.19
CA PRO A 128 -4.14 5.62 7.29
C PRO A 128 -3.61 7.05 7.22
N ASP A 129 -4.33 7.98 7.86
CA ASP A 129 -3.93 9.38 7.99
C ASP A 129 -3.71 10.12 6.66
N THR A 130 -4.25 9.59 5.56
CA THR A 130 -4.30 10.27 4.26
C THR A 130 -5.69 10.81 3.99
N MET A 131 -5.77 12.11 3.68
CA MET A 131 -6.96 12.77 3.20
C MET A 131 -6.54 14.05 2.48
N PHE A 132 -6.94 14.17 1.22
CA PHE A 132 -6.60 15.29 0.36
C PHE A 132 -7.85 15.80 -0.34
N LEU A 133 -7.90 17.11 -0.61
CA LEU A 133 -9.04 17.70 -1.31
C LEU A 133 -8.93 17.56 -2.82
N THR A 134 -7.70 17.44 -3.34
CA THR A 134 -7.43 17.33 -4.78
C THR A 134 -6.56 16.12 -5.10
N LYS A 135 -6.68 15.61 -6.32
CA LYS A 135 -5.86 14.51 -6.82
C LYS A 135 -4.41 14.92 -6.94
N GLU A 136 -4.18 16.16 -7.34
CA GLU A 136 -2.84 16.75 -7.48
C GLU A 136 -2.09 16.75 -6.14
N GLU A 137 -2.75 17.15 -5.06
CA GLU A 137 -2.17 17.13 -3.70
C GLU A 137 -1.79 15.69 -3.29
N ALA A 138 -2.69 14.73 -3.53
CA ALA A 138 -2.43 13.32 -3.25
C ALA A 138 -1.26 12.75 -4.08
N LYS A 139 -1.15 13.12 -5.37
CA LYS A 139 -0.02 12.73 -6.22
C LYS A 139 1.28 13.32 -5.71
N ARG A 140 1.28 14.61 -5.36
CA ARG A 140 2.46 15.29 -4.83
C ARG A 140 2.93 14.66 -3.52
N HIS A 141 1.99 14.29 -2.65
CA HIS A 141 2.29 13.56 -1.43
C HIS A 141 2.99 12.23 -1.72
N LEU A 142 2.49 11.44 -2.68
CA LEU A 142 3.13 10.18 -3.09
C LEU A 142 4.55 10.38 -3.63
N GLU A 143 4.77 11.37 -4.50
CA GLU A 143 6.09 11.66 -5.07
C GLU A 143 7.12 11.98 -3.98
N LEU A 144 6.74 12.84 -3.03
CA LEU A 144 7.61 13.30 -1.96
C LEU A 144 7.88 12.23 -0.90
N ASN A 145 6.96 11.28 -0.73
CA ASN A 145 7.00 10.29 0.35
C ASN A 145 7.06 8.84 -0.17
N HIS A 146 7.49 8.62 -1.42
CA HIS A 146 7.46 7.31 -2.09
C HIS A 146 8.18 6.20 -1.30
N TYR A 147 9.20 6.53 -0.50
CA TYR A 147 9.94 5.60 0.34
C TYR A 147 9.13 5.04 1.53
N HIS A 148 7.96 5.61 1.82
CA HIS A 148 7.01 5.09 2.82
C HIS A 148 5.94 4.17 2.21
N TYR A 149 5.97 3.96 0.89
CA TYR A 149 4.94 3.26 0.15
C TYR A 149 5.51 2.12 -0.68
N THR A 150 4.66 1.16 -1.04
CA THR A 150 5.07 0.21 -2.08
C THR A 150 5.09 0.88 -3.44
N SER A 151 5.81 0.29 -4.40
CA SER A 151 5.85 0.76 -5.79
C SER A 151 4.49 0.72 -6.51
N LYS A 152 3.48 0.08 -5.90
CA LYS A 152 2.10 0.00 -6.43
C LYS A 152 1.16 1.06 -5.84
N ALA A 153 1.62 1.85 -4.88
CA ALA A 153 0.80 2.88 -4.27
C ALA A 153 0.37 3.93 -5.29
N HIS A 154 -0.88 4.36 -5.22
CA HIS A 154 -1.46 5.33 -6.13
C HIS A 154 -2.57 6.14 -5.47
N THR A 155 -2.90 7.28 -6.08
CA THR A 155 -4.04 8.10 -5.63
C THR A 155 -5.34 7.36 -5.87
N TYR A 156 -6.26 7.41 -4.92
CA TYR A 156 -7.56 6.78 -5.00
C TYR A 156 -8.64 7.76 -4.55
N ALA A 157 -9.70 7.91 -5.34
CA ALA A 157 -10.86 8.69 -4.92
C ALA A 157 -11.72 7.87 -3.96
N MET A 158 -12.18 8.49 -2.88
CA MET A 158 -13.20 7.95 -2.00
C MET A 158 -14.44 8.84 -2.01
N THR A 159 -15.60 8.21 -1.92
CA THR A 159 -16.87 8.90 -1.72
C THR A 159 -17.07 9.16 -0.23
N ALA A 160 -17.26 10.42 0.18
CA ALA A 160 -17.70 10.77 1.53
C ALA A 160 -19.20 10.42 1.71
N TRP A 161 -19.45 9.12 1.79
CA TRP A 161 -20.79 8.55 1.78
C TRP A 161 -21.54 8.85 3.08
N ARG A 162 -22.82 9.24 2.94
CA ARG A 162 -23.70 9.65 4.07
C ARG A 162 -23.11 10.78 4.92
N ALA A 163 -22.28 11.65 4.34
CA ALA A 163 -21.68 12.81 5.00
C ALA A 163 -22.29 14.14 4.47
N PRO A 164 -23.52 14.51 4.87
CA PRO A 164 -24.22 15.68 4.31
C PRO A 164 -23.51 17.01 4.58
N LYS A 165 -22.78 17.12 5.70
CA LYS A 165 -21.98 18.33 6.01
C LYS A 165 -20.82 18.51 5.03
N VAL A 166 -20.12 17.42 4.68
CA VAL A 166 -19.05 17.41 3.68
C VAL A 166 -19.62 17.78 2.32
N GLY A 167 -20.74 17.17 1.93
CA GLY A 167 -21.43 17.52 0.69
C GLY A 167 -21.81 19.00 0.60
N LYS A 168 -22.35 19.57 1.70
CA LYS A 168 -22.68 20.99 1.76
C LYS A 168 -21.43 21.87 1.66
N LEU A 169 -20.35 21.52 2.36
CA LEU A 169 -19.07 22.25 2.31
C LEU A 169 -18.50 22.28 0.88
N LEU A 170 -18.33 21.12 0.25
CA LEU A 170 -17.78 21.05 -1.11
C LEU A 170 -18.69 21.77 -2.11
N LYS A 171 -20.02 21.69 -1.94
CA LYS A 171 -20.95 22.46 -2.77
C LYS A 171 -20.76 23.97 -2.61
N ILE A 172 -20.48 24.48 -1.42
CA ILE A 172 -20.16 25.90 -1.20
C ILE A 172 -18.83 26.22 -1.90
N LEU A 173 -17.77 25.45 -1.65
CA LEU A 173 -16.46 25.66 -2.26
C LEU A 173 -16.55 25.69 -3.80
N MET A 174 -17.35 24.81 -4.40
CA MET A 174 -17.53 24.72 -5.85
C MET A 174 -18.42 25.83 -6.44
N ASN A 175 -19.33 26.45 -5.69
CA ASN A 175 -20.34 27.34 -6.28
C ASN A 175 -20.31 28.79 -5.76
N PHE A 176 -19.57 29.06 -4.70
CA PHE A 176 -19.51 30.40 -4.12
C PHE A 176 -18.77 31.38 -5.04
N ASP A 177 -19.27 32.61 -5.12
CA ASP A 177 -18.62 33.70 -5.85
C ASP A 177 -17.61 34.41 -4.94
N TRP A 178 -16.34 33.99 -5.04
CA TRP A 178 -15.26 34.56 -4.25
C TRP A 178 -14.90 36.00 -4.63
N ASP A 179 -15.32 36.50 -5.80
CA ASP A 179 -15.13 37.91 -6.19
C ASP A 179 -16.08 38.85 -5.44
N SER A 180 -17.16 38.32 -4.87
CA SER A 180 -18.11 39.09 -4.07
C SER A 180 -17.61 39.46 -2.67
N VAL A 181 -16.48 38.88 -2.22
CA VAL A 181 -15.93 39.12 -0.88
C VAL A 181 -15.34 40.53 -0.80
N LYS A 182 -15.93 41.38 0.05
CA LYS A 182 -15.45 42.73 0.35
C LYS A 182 -14.60 42.72 1.62
N PHE A 183 -13.47 43.41 1.58
CA PHE A 183 -12.65 43.65 2.75
C PHE A 183 -13.17 44.89 3.47
N LEU A 184 -13.55 44.75 4.73
CA LEU A 184 -13.73 45.91 5.61
C LEU A 184 -12.35 46.24 6.18
N GLU A 185 -11.81 47.41 5.85
CA GLU A 185 -10.64 47.93 6.54
C GLU A 185 -11.07 48.23 7.97
N SER A 186 -10.41 47.61 8.96
CA SER A 186 -10.58 48.00 10.34
C SER A 186 -10.01 49.41 10.49
N GLU A 187 -10.85 50.39 10.77
CA GLU A 187 -10.40 51.71 11.21
C GLU A 187 -9.53 51.52 12.46
N GLU A 188 -8.23 51.76 12.32
CA GLU A 188 -7.36 52.01 13.47
C GLU A 188 -7.90 53.27 14.15
N THR A 189 -8.64 53.08 15.25
CA THR A 189 -8.95 54.15 16.19
C THR A 189 -7.63 54.70 16.73
N ALA A 190 -7.27 55.89 16.25
CA ALA A 190 -6.20 56.73 16.75
C ALA A 190 -6.43 57.18 18.21
#